data_AF-A0A8T1ZEY7-F1
#
_entry.id   AF-A0A8T1ZEY7-F1
#
_cell.length_a   1.000
_cell.length_b   1.000
_cell.length_c   1.000
_cell.angle_alpha   90.00
_cell.angle_beta   90.00
_cell.angle_gamma   90.00
#
_symmetry.space_group_name_H-M   'P 1'
#
loop_
_entity.id
_entity.type
_entity.pdbx_description
1 polymer ?
#
loop_
_entity_poly.entity_id
_entity_poly.type
_entity_poly.pdbx_seq_one_letter_code
_entity_poly.pdbx_strand_id
1 'polypeptide(L)'
;MASQLDLIGEDYIAGISSSPPANSRVTSVYSEVQASRIDHTLPLPSVFKTPFKIIDGPPSSAAGHPEEIEKLFPNLFGQPSAILVPNQSNEVSSSQKLKIGVVLSGGQAPGGHNVICGIFDYLQEYAKGSSLFGFRGGPAGIMKGKYVELTSEFVYPYRNQGGFDMICSGRDKIETPEQFQQAEETVTKMDLDGLVVIGGDDSNTNACLLAEHFIAKNMKIRVIGCPKTIDGDLKSKEVPTSFGFDTACKIYSEMIGNVMIDARSTGKYYHFVRLMGRAASHITLECALQTHPNITIIGEEVPLSHSSFICGFRFAIF
;
A
#
# COMPACT_ATOMS: atom_id res chain seq x y z
N MET A 1 -13.95 -34.78 -43.46
CA MET A 1 -12.65 -35.13 -44.06
C MET A 1 -11.59 -34.87 -43.01
N ALA A 2 -10.74 -35.86 -42.81
CA ALA A 2 -9.73 -35.93 -41.78
C ALA A 2 -8.44 -35.14 -42.12
N SER A 3 -7.65 -34.94 -41.06
CA SER A 3 -6.17 -34.94 -40.98
C SER A 3 -5.36 -33.87 -41.69
N GLN A 4 -4.52 -33.16 -40.91
CA GLN A 4 -3.09 -33.50 -40.83
C GLN A 4 -2.41 -32.79 -39.63
N LEU A 5 -2.19 -33.57 -38.57
CA LEU A 5 -0.98 -33.48 -37.77
C LEU A 5 0.13 -34.23 -38.54
N ASP A 6 1.37 -33.72 -38.50
CA ASP A 6 2.59 -34.45 -38.12
C ASP A 6 3.86 -33.86 -38.74
N LEU A 7 4.97 -34.09 -38.04
CA LEU A 7 6.38 -33.77 -38.34
C LEU A 7 6.73 -32.34 -37.93
N ILE A 8 7.52 -32.07 -36.87
CA ILE A 8 8.88 -32.51 -36.51
C ILE A 8 8.96 -32.36 -34.96
N GLY A 9 9.29 -33.32 -34.11
CA GLY A 9 10.43 -34.22 -34.05
C GLY A 9 10.97 -34.15 -32.61
N GLU A 10 10.81 -35.23 -31.84
CA GLU A 10 11.30 -35.39 -30.46
C GLU A 10 12.83 -35.54 -30.39
N ASP A 11 13.33 -35.38 -29.17
CA ASP A 11 14.65 -35.72 -28.61
C ASP A 11 15.72 -34.61 -28.54
N TYR A 12 15.78 -33.95 -27.37
CA TYR A 12 17.01 -33.89 -26.56
C TYR A 12 16.72 -33.55 -25.07
N ILE A 13 16.69 -34.62 -24.27
CA ILE A 13 17.26 -34.78 -22.90
C ILE A 13 16.88 -33.77 -21.80
N ALA A 14 15.91 -34.23 -20.98
CA ALA A 14 15.95 -34.39 -19.52
C ALA A 14 16.53 -33.29 -18.61
N GLY A 15 15.67 -32.78 -17.73
CA GLY A 15 16.06 -32.46 -16.35
C GLY A 15 15.76 -31.06 -15.83
N ILE A 16 14.51 -30.58 -15.89
CA ILE A 16 14.04 -29.52 -14.97
C ILE A 16 12.63 -29.88 -14.48
N SER A 17 12.56 -30.54 -13.33
CA SER A 17 11.34 -30.68 -12.56
C SER A 17 11.11 -29.40 -11.74
N SER A 18 10.13 -28.61 -12.14
CA SER A 18 9.17 -27.86 -11.29
C SER A 18 8.54 -26.80 -12.18
N SER A 19 7.25 -26.95 -12.46
CA SER A 19 6.44 -25.87 -13.02
C SER A 19 6.61 -24.63 -12.13
N PRO A 20 6.97 -23.44 -12.66
CA PRO A 20 6.98 -22.24 -11.86
C PRO A 20 5.54 -21.98 -11.35
N PRO A 21 5.36 -21.43 -10.14
CA PRO A 21 4.03 -21.03 -9.70
C PRO A 21 3.49 -20.06 -10.76
N ALA A 22 2.29 -20.32 -11.27
CA ALA A 22 1.72 -19.64 -12.45
C ALA A 22 1.44 -18.13 -12.28
N ASN A 23 2.06 -17.46 -11.30
CA ASN A 23 1.91 -16.03 -11.00
C ASN A 23 3.18 -15.36 -10.41
N SER A 24 4.39 -15.93 -10.51
CA SER A 24 5.60 -15.22 -10.06
C SER A 24 6.26 -14.46 -11.21
N ARG A 25 6.44 -13.15 -11.03
CA ARG A 25 7.14 -12.27 -11.96
C ARG A 25 8.60 -12.72 -12.13
N VAL A 26 9.09 -12.86 -13.36
CA VAL A 26 10.48 -13.28 -13.64
C VAL A 26 11.33 -12.05 -13.94
N THR A 27 12.51 -11.92 -13.33
CA THR A 27 13.39 -10.77 -13.57
C THR A 27 13.92 -10.69 -15.00
N SER A 28 13.97 -11.81 -15.73
CA SER A 28 14.41 -11.86 -17.12
C SER A 28 13.51 -11.09 -18.09
N VAL A 29 12.30 -10.71 -17.69
CA VAL A 29 11.39 -9.90 -18.53
C VAL A 29 11.47 -8.40 -18.24
N TYR A 30 12.43 -7.96 -17.43
CA TYR A 30 12.55 -6.55 -17.03
C TYR A 30 13.33 -5.74 -18.06
N SER A 31 12.93 -4.49 -18.23
CA SER A 31 13.74 -3.51 -18.95
C SER A 31 15.06 -3.23 -18.22
N GLU A 32 16.04 -2.65 -18.92
CA GLU A 32 17.32 -2.26 -18.31
C GLU A 32 17.13 -1.35 -17.09
N VAL A 33 16.20 -0.39 -17.17
CA VAL A 33 15.87 0.50 -16.05
C VAL A 33 15.32 -0.29 -14.87
N GLN A 34 14.38 -1.21 -15.11
CA GLN A 34 13.80 -2.02 -14.03
C GLN A 34 14.85 -2.92 -13.39
N ALA A 35 15.70 -3.57 -14.19
CA ALA A 35 16.80 -4.40 -13.71
C ALA A 35 17.78 -3.58 -12.84
N SER A 36 18.20 -2.40 -13.30
CA SER A 36 19.09 -1.52 -12.53
C SER A 36 18.48 -1.02 -11.21
N ARG A 37 17.14 -1.05 -11.10
CA ARG A 37 16.43 -0.57 -9.91
C ARG A 37 16.21 -1.65 -8.88
N ILE A 38 16.26 -2.95 -9.22
CA ILE A 38 16.07 -4.05 -8.26
C ILE A 38 17.02 -3.90 -7.07
N ASP A 39 18.31 -3.70 -7.34
CA ASP A 39 19.37 -3.66 -6.32
C ASP A 39 19.60 -2.26 -5.74
N HIS A 40 18.76 -1.28 -6.11
CA HIS A 40 18.90 0.07 -5.58
C HIS A 40 18.57 0.09 -4.07
N THR A 41 19.58 0.41 -3.26
CA THR A 41 19.43 0.54 -1.82
C THR A 41 18.61 1.78 -1.47
N LEU A 42 17.54 1.60 -0.69
CA LEU A 42 16.73 2.70 -0.20
C LEU A 42 17.27 3.23 1.13
N PRO A 43 17.27 4.55 1.35
CA PRO A 43 17.67 5.12 2.63
C PRO A 43 16.67 4.74 3.73
N LEU A 44 17.17 4.20 4.83
CA LEU A 44 16.40 3.98 6.05
C LEU A 44 16.70 5.08 7.08
N PRO A 45 15.69 5.51 7.87
CA PRO A 45 15.91 6.37 9.03
C PRO A 45 17.01 5.82 9.93
N SER A 46 17.84 6.71 10.48
CA SER A 46 19.01 6.33 11.30
C SER A 46 18.66 5.44 12.48
N VAL A 47 17.47 5.60 13.07
CA VAL A 47 16.98 4.79 14.19
C VAL A 47 16.86 3.30 13.86
N PHE A 48 16.68 2.92 12.60
CA PHE A 48 16.63 1.52 12.17
C PHE A 48 18.00 0.90 11.90
N LYS A 49 19.08 1.69 11.91
CA LYS A 49 20.45 1.20 11.66
C LYS A 49 21.12 0.64 12.92
N THR A 50 20.50 0.86 14.08
CA THR A 50 20.97 0.40 15.38
C THR A 50 19.79 -0.18 16.14
N PRO A 51 20.00 -1.02 17.17
CA PRO A 51 18.94 -1.43 18.06
C PRO A 51 18.16 -0.21 18.59
N PHE A 52 16.84 -0.32 18.65
CA PHE A 52 15.96 0.75 19.12
C PHE A 52 14.98 0.21 20.15
N LYS A 53 14.44 1.12 20.97
CA LYS A 53 13.31 0.84 21.86
C LYS A 53 12.14 1.72 21.47
N ILE A 54 10.94 1.21 21.71
CA ILE A 54 9.70 1.95 21.54
C ILE A 54 9.33 2.53 22.92
N ILE A 55 9.04 3.83 22.95
CA ILE A 55 8.50 4.50 24.13
C ILE A 55 7.16 5.12 23.78
N ASP A 56 6.27 5.15 24.77
CA ASP A 56 4.98 5.82 24.63
C ASP A 56 5.17 7.33 24.55
N GLY A 57 4.52 7.93 23.56
CA GLY A 57 4.32 9.35 23.41
C GLY A 57 3.02 9.82 24.07
N PRO A 58 2.53 11.02 23.71
CA PRO A 58 1.25 11.50 24.24
C PRO A 58 0.07 10.59 23.86
N PRO A 59 -0.96 10.50 24.73
CA PRO A 59 -2.25 9.90 24.39
C PRO A 59 -2.84 10.52 23.12
N SER A 60 -3.46 9.69 22.30
CA SER A 60 -4.17 10.16 21.09
C SER A 60 -5.63 10.50 21.38
N SER A 61 -6.28 11.21 20.46
CA SER A 61 -7.71 11.46 20.47
C SER A 61 -8.22 11.61 19.03
N ALA A 62 -9.53 11.50 18.83
CA ALA A 62 -10.15 11.66 17.52
C ALA A 62 -10.16 13.13 17.08
N ALA A 63 -9.95 13.38 15.79
CA ALA A 63 -9.99 14.73 15.22
C ALA A 63 -11.40 15.37 15.27
N GLY A 64 -12.46 14.56 15.35
CA GLY A 64 -13.84 15.00 15.50
C GLY A 64 -14.70 13.94 16.18
N HIS A 65 -15.73 14.39 16.90
CA HIS A 65 -16.69 13.54 17.64
C HIS A 65 -16.04 12.50 18.59
N PRO A 66 -15.12 12.91 19.49
CA PRO A 66 -14.35 11.97 20.32
C PRO A 66 -15.23 11.05 21.17
N GLU A 67 -16.32 11.55 21.74
CA GLU A 67 -17.25 10.75 22.55
C GLU A 67 -17.97 9.65 21.75
N GLU A 68 -18.22 9.87 20.45
CA GLU A 68 -18.84 8.87 19.58
C GLU A 68 -17.81 7.82 19.14
N ILE A 69 -16.59 8.26 18.81
CA ILE A 69 -15.50 7.37 18.43
C ILE A 69 -15.07 6.49 19.62
N GLU A 70 -15.02 7.02 20.83
CA GLU A 70 -14.73 6.25 22.05
C GLU A 70 -15.75 5.13 22.27
N LYS A 71 -17.05 5.40 22.03
CA LYS A 71 -18.11 4.37 22.11
C LYS A 71 -17.94 3.27 21.06
N LEU A 72 -17.43 3.60 19.88
CA LEU A 72 -17.18 2.65 18.80
C LEU A 72 -15.91 1.82 19.02
N PHE A 73 -14.91 2.40 19.68
CA PHE A 73 -13.58 1.81 19.86
C PHE A 73 -13.13 1.80 21.33
N PRO A 74 -13.90 1.17 22.25
CA PRO A 74 -13.62 1.24 23.68
C PRO A 74 -12.27 0.62 24.09
N ASN A 75 -11.69 -0.28 23.28
CA ASN A 75 -10.40 -0.90 23.60
C ASN A 75 -9.20 -0.20 22.92
N LEU A 76 -9.42 0.51 21.81
CA LEU A 76 -8.37 1.20 21.07
C LEU A 76 -8.29 2.71 21.35
N PHE A 77 -9.39 3.33 21.77
CA PHE A 77 -9.45 4.77 21.95
C PHE A 77 -8.44 5.24 23.00
N GLY A 78 -7.76 6.35 22.71
CA GLY A 78 -6.78 6.95 23.63
C GLY A 78 -5.40 6.28 23.66
N GLN A 79 -5.15 5.26 22.84
CA GLN A 79 -3.83 4.62 22.77
C GLN A 79 -2.72 5.66 22.53
N PRO A 80 -1.59 5.57 23.26
CA PRO A 80 -0.50 6.50 23.10
C PRO A 80 0.15 6.36 21.73
N SER A 81 0.64 7.47 21.20
CA SER A 81 1.56 7.44 20.07
C SER A 81 2.84 6.67 20.41
N ALA A 82 3.52 6.10 19.41
CA ALA A 82 4.76 5.36 19.61
C ALA A 82 5.96 6.15 19.07
N ILE A 83 7.03 6.26 19.84
CA ILE A 83 8.28 6.93 19.46
C ILE A 83 9.42 5.92 19.49
N LEU A 84 10.17 5.83 18.39
CA LEU A 84 11.38 5.00 18.33
C LEU A 84 12.58 5.83 18.76
N VAL A 85 13.33 5.32 19.74
CA VAL A 85 14.58 5.94 20.21
C VAL A 85 15.73 4.94 20.17
N PRO A 86 16.97 5.36 19.87
CA PRO A 86 18.13 4.48 19.88
C PRO A 86 18.28 3.78 21.23
N ASN A 87 18.56 2.48 21.20
CA ASN A 87 18.83 1.69 22.38
C ASN A 87 20.35 1.54 22.56
N GLN A 88 20.86 1.95 23.72
CA GLN A 88 22.28 1.84 24.06
C GLN A 88 22.65 0.47 24.64
N SER A 89 21.66 -0.38 24.98
CA SER A 89 21.93 -1.75 25.40
C SER A 89 22.03 -2.69 24.19
N ASN A 90 23.02 -3.58 24.20
CA ASN A 90 23.25 -4.63 23.19
C ASN A 90 22.19 -5.75 23.21
N GLU A 91 21.03 -5.55 23.82
CA GLU A 91 19.94 -6.53 23.76
C GLU A 91 19.23 -6.41 22.42
N VAL A 92 19.73 -7.16 21.45
CA VAL A 92 19.16 -7.29 20.10
C VAL A 92 18.11 -8.40 20.10
N SER A 93 16.93 -8.05 19.58
CA SER A 93 15.84 -8.89 19.07
C SER A 93 15.20 -9.86 20.07
N SER A 94 13.88 -9.75 20.23
CA SER A 94 13.10 -10.88 20.72
C SER A 94 13.39 -12.08 19.81
N SER A 95 13.83 -13.20 20.38
CA SER A 95 14.00 -14.47 19.67
C SER A 95 12.67 -15.11 19.23
N GLN A 96 11.60 -14.32 19.21
CA GLN A 96 10.26 -14.76 18.96
C GLN A 96 10.03 -14.80 17.45
N LYS A 97 9.75 -16.01 16.96
CA LYS A 97 9.29 -16.23 15.59
C LYS A 97 7.89 -15.62 15.46
N LEU A 98 7.69 -14.80 14.44
CA LEU A 98 6.42 -14.15 14.16
C LEU A 98 5.79 -14.71 12.88
N LYS A 99 4.46 -14.83 12.88
CA LYS A 99 3.68 -15.07 11.67
C LYS A 99 2.89 -13.81 11.34
N ILE A 100 3.29 -13.13 10.26
CA ILE A 100 2.70 -11.86 9.86
C ILE A 100 1.92 -12.05 8.56
N GLY A 101 0.68 -11.57 8.53
CA GLY A 101 -0.10 -11.40 7.32
C GLY A 101 0.06 -9.98 6.76
N VAL A 102 0.01 -9.81 5.44
CA VAL A 102 -0.03 -8.51 4.77
C VAL A 102 -1.07 -8.49 3.67
N VAL A 103 -1.75 -7.37 3.50
CA VAL A 103 -2.75 -7.17 2.45
C VAL A 103 -2.56 -5.82 1.75
N LEU A 104 -2.69 -5.82 0.42
CA LEU A 104 -2.78 -4.61 -0.38
C LEU A 104 -4.25 -4.29 -0.64
N SER A 105 -4.73 -3.14 -0.15
CA SER A 105 -6.14 -2.75 -0.24
C SER A 105 -6.31 -1.43 -0.98
N GLY A 106 -7.37 -1.33 -1.79
CA GLY A 106 -7.66 -0.16 -2.61
C GLY A 106 -6.94 -0.12 -3.96
N GLY A 107 -6.95 1.06 -4.58
CA GLY A 107 -6.20 1.32 -5.81
C GLY A 107 -4.69 1.35 -5.57
N GLN A 108 -3.92 0.88 -6.54
CA GLN A 108 -2.46 0.82 -6.48
C GLN A 108 -1.83 2.21 -6.27
N ALA A 109 -0.69 2.21 -5.60
CA ALA A 109 0.15 3.40 -5.41
C ALA A 109 1.63 3.01 -5.53
N PRO A 110 2.49 3.83 -6.14
CA PRO A 110 3.93 3.56 -6.20
C PRO A 110 4.52 3.34 -4.80
N GLY A 111 5.24 2.23 -4.61
CA GLY A 111 5.91 1.89 -3.34
C GLY A 111 5.25 0.77 -2.51
N GLY A 112 4.07 0.25 -2.89
CA GLY A 112 3.44 -0.82 -2.11
C GLY A 112 4.26 -2.10 -2.01
N HIS A 113 4.95 -2.49 -3.08
CA HIS A 113 5.89 -3.61 -3.02
C HIS A 113 7.03 -3.36 -2.03
N ASN A 114 7.54 -2.13 -1.95
CA ASN A 114 8.62 -1.77 -1.03
C ASN A 114 8.19 -1.82 0.44
N VAL A 115 6.92 -1.56 0.76
CA VAL A 115 6.39 -1.79 2.10
C VAL A 115 6.49 -3.27 2.47
N ILE A 116 6.05 -4.16 1.57
CA ILE A 116 6.13 -5.61 1.77
C ILE A 116 7.59 -6.07 1.87
N CYS A 117 8.46 -5.58 0.98
CA CYS A 117 9.89 -5.89 1.01
C CYS A 117 10.55 -5.45 2.32
N GLY A 118 10.24 -4.25 2.82
CA GLY A 118 10.80 -3.75 4.07
C GLY A 118 10.36 -4.56 5.29
N ILE A 119 9.08 -4.99 5.34
CA ILE A 119 8.59 -5.90 6.38
C ILE A 119 9.33 -7.25 6.27
N PHE A 120 9.45 -7.78 5.06
CA PHE A 120 10.14 -9.04 4.81
C PHE A 120 11.60 -8.97 5.29
N ASP A 121 12.34 -7.94 4.87
CA ASP A 121 13.76 -7.76 5.22
C ASP A 121 13.94 -7.62 6.73
N TYR A 122 13.08 -6.84 7.39
CA TYR A 122 13.11 -6.69 8.84
C TYR A 122 12.90 -8.04 9.56
N LEU A 123 11.94 -8.84 9.12
CA LEU A 123 11.68 -10.17 9.68
C LEU A 123 12.87 -11.12 9.47
N GLN A 124 13.51 -11.09 8.30
CA GLN A 124 14.67 -11.95 8.01
C GLN A 124 15.92 -11.53 8.80
N GLU A 125 16.11 -10.23 9.02
CA GLU A 125 17.29 -9.70 9.71
C GLU A 125 17.17 -9.79 11.24
N TYR A 126 16.02 -9.36 11.78
CA TYR A 126 15.82 -9.14 13.21
C TYR A 126 14.88 -10.13 13.90
N ALA A 127 14.13 -10.97 13.16
CA ALA A 127 13.20 -11.94 13.74
C ALA A 127 13.30 -13.30 13.04
N LYS A 128 14.52 -13.85 12.95
CA LYS A 128 14.83 -15.06 12.17
C LYS A 128 13.90 -16.22 12.48
N GLY A 129 13.41 -16.86 11.43
CA GLY A 129 12.42 -17.94 11.50
C GLY A 129 10.96 -17.47 11.53
N SER A 130 10.72 -16.17 11.31
CA SER A 130 9.40 -15.61 11.05
C SER A 130 8.93 -15.91 9.62
N SER A 131 7.61 -15.96 9.42
CA SER A 131 6.97 -16.14 8.11
C SER A 131 6.10 -14.92 7.78
N LEU A 132 6.11 -14.53 6.49
CA LEU A 132 5.27 -13.46 5.96
C LEU A 132 4.31 -14.04 4.91
N PHE A 133 3.02 -13.77 5.08
CA PHE A 133 1.96 -14.26 4.21
C PHE A 133 1.25 -13.09 3.53
N GLY A 134 1.17 -13.11 2.21
CA GLY A 134 0.44 -12.10 1.44
C GLY A 134 -0.96 -12.56 1.08
N PHE A 135 -2.00 -11.88 1.58
CA PHE A 135 -3.39 -12.14 1.24
C PHE A 135 -3.71 -11.63 -0.17
N ARG A 136 -4.25 -12.51 -1.01
CA ARG A 136 -4.44 -12.22 -2.44
C ARG A 136 -5.73 -11.47 -2.72
N GLY A 137 -5.64 -10.41 -3.53
CA GLY A 137 -6.81 -9.68 -4.03
C GLY A 137 -7.50 -8.82 -2.97
N GLY A 138 -6.74 -8.28 -2.01
CA GLY A 138 -7.27 -7.37 -0.99
C GLY A 138 -7.98 -8.06 0.18
N PRO A 139 -8.86 -7.33 0.91
CA PRO A 139 -9.48 -7.83 2.15
C PRO A 139 -10.31 -9.11 1.97
N ALA A 140 -10.86 -9.37 0.77
CA ALA A 140 -11.49 -10.66 0.47
C ALA A 140 -10.54 -11.86 0.59
N GLY A 141 -9.23 -11.66 0.38
CA GLY A 141 -8.22 -12.68 0.62
C GLY A 141 -8.15 -13.10 2.08
N ILE A 142 -8.32 -12.15 3.01
CA ILE A 142 -8.37 -12.41 4.46
C ILE A 142 -9.61 -13.25 4.78
N MET A 143 -10.79 -12.80 4.37
CA MET A 143 -12.05 -13.50 4.67
C MET A 143 -12.10 -14.91 4.07
N LYS A 144 -11.54 -15.11 2.88
CA LYS A 144 -11.57 -16.39 2.16
C LYS A 144 -10.36 -17.29 2.46
N GLY A 145 -9.44 -16.86 3.33
CA GLY A 145 -8.19 -17.57 3.59
C GLY A 145 -7.33 -17.79 2.35
N LYS A 146 -7.35 -16.86 1.38
CA LYS A 146 -6.55 -16.92 0.15
C LYS A 146 -5.26 -16.12 0.32
N TYR A 147 -4.15 -16.82 0.54
CA TYR A 147 -2.84 -16.22 0.72
C TYR A 147 -1.73 -17.01 0.03
N VAL A 148 -0.55 -16.42 -0.02
CA VAL A 148 0.70 -17.05 -0.46
C VAL A 148 1.79 -16.72 0.55
N GLU A 149 2.69 -17.67 0.83
CA GLU A 149 3.89 -17.39 1.62
C GLU A 149 4.89 -16.60 0.77
N LEU A 150 5.41 -15.51 1.32
CA LEU A 150 6.36 -14.63 0.66
C LEU A 150 7.77 -15.07 1.04
N THR A 151 8.47 -15.71 0.09
CA THR A 151 9.89 -16.09 0.23
C THR A 151 10.81 -15.06 -0.40
N SER A 152 12.12 -15.19 -0.18
CA SER A 152 13.13 -14.32 -0.81
C SER A 152 13.02 -14.30 -2.32
N GLU A 153 12.84 -15.48 -2.95
CA GLU A 153 12.70 -15.64 -4.40
C GLU A 153 11.41 -15.03 -4.91
N PHE A 154 10.33 -15.12 -4.12
CA PHE A 154 9.04 -14.53 -4.47
C PHE A 154 9.10 -13.00 -4.43
N VAL A 155 9.72 -12.42 -3.39
CA VAL A 155 9.75 -10.97 -3.16
C VAL A 155 10.77 -10.27 -4.05
N TYR A 156 11.92 -10.90 -4.32
CA TYR A 156 13.04 -10.34 -5.09
C TYR A 156 12.64 -9.60 -6.38
N PRO A 157 11.85 -10.18 -7.32
CA PRO A 157 11.50 -9.49 -8.55
C PRO A 157 10.72 -8.18 -8.30
N TYR A 158 9.98 -8.05 -7.20
CA TYR A 158 9.15 -6.87 -6.95
C TYR A 158 9.89 -5.71 -6.28
N ARG A 159 11.15 -5.90 -5.89
CA ARG A 159 11.95 -4.85 -5.25
C ARG A 159 12.03 -3.61 -6.15
N ASN A 160 11.65 -2.46 -5.57
CA ASN A 160 11.64 -1.16 -6.22
C ASN A 160 10.76 -1.06 -7.48
N GLN A 161 9.87 -2.03 -7.71
CA GLN A 161 8.93 -2.02 -8.83
C GLN A 161 7.61 -1.36 -8.43
N GLY A 162 7.00 -0.63 -9.36
CA GLY A 162 5.63 -0.14 -9.22
C GLY A 162 4.59 -1.26 -9.31
N GLY A 163 3.32 -0.89 -9.12
CA GLY A 163 2.20 -1.82 -9.15
C GLY A 163 1.94 -2.50 -7.81
N PHE A 164 0.80 -3.19 -7.73
CA PHE A 164 0.34 -4.02 -6.60
C PHE A 164 0.22 -5.50 -7.04
N ASP A 165 0.83 -5.87 -8.17
CA ASP A 165 0.72 -7.16 -8.83
C ASP A 165 1.31 -8.34 -8.02
N MET A 166 2.16 -8.09 -7.02
CA MET A 166 2.73 -9.14 -6.16
C MET A 166 1.66 -10.04 -5.52
N ILE A 167 0.61 -9.43 -4.96
CA ILE A 167 -0.51 -10.16 -4.34
C ILE A 167 -1.89 -9.67 -4.81
N CYS A 168 -1.92 -8.73 -5.76
CA CYS A 168 -3.11 -8.00 -6.20
C CYS A 168 -3.80 -7.24 -5.06
N SER A 169 -4.75 -6.37 -5.41
CA SER A 169 -5.56 -5.67 -4.43
C SER A 169 -7.05 -5.81 -4.71
N GLY A 170 -7.84 -5.41 -3.72
CA GLY A 170 -9.29 -5.41 -3.74
C GLY A 170 -9.84 -4.25 -2.92
N ARG A 171 -11.15 -4.04 -2.98
CA ARG A 171 -11.86 -2.96 -2.26
C ARG A 171 -12.94 -3.47 -1.34
N ASP A 172 -12.93 -4.77 -1.05
CA ASP A 172 -13.91 -5.40 -0.18
C ASP A 172 -13.87 -4.76 1.21
N LYS A 173 -15.06 -4.56 1.77
CA LYS A 173 -15.22 -4.06 3.13
C LYS A 173 -15.47 -5.21 4.10
N ILE A 174 -15.05 -5.02 5.34
CA ILE A 174 -15.29 -5.96 6.44
C ILE A 174 -16.16 -5.20 7.44
N GLU A 175 -17.48 -5.33 7.28
CA GLU A 175 -18.48 -4.56 8.02
C GLU A 175 -19.50 -5.47 8.72
N THR A 176 -19.79 -6.65 8.17
CA THR A 176 -20.81 -7.56 8.70
C THR A 176 -20.23 -8.55 9.72
N PRO A 177 -21.01 -9.00 10.73
CA PRO A 177 -20.57 -10.00 11.71
C PRO A 177 -20.00 -11.26 11.06
N GLU A 178 -20.60 -11.72 9.95
CA GLU A 178 -20.15 -12.89 9.20
C GLU A 178 -18.77 -12.69 8.58
N GLN A 179 -18.49 -11.48 8.07
CA GLN A 179 -17.17 -11.14 7.52
C GLN A 179 -16.10 -11.05 8.62
N PHE A 180 -16.44 -10.50 9.78
CA PHE A 180 -15.55 -10.51 10.95
C PHE A 180 -15.22 -11.93 11.39
N GLN A 181 -16.24 -12.80 11.47
CA GLN A 181 -16.06 -14.21 11.82
C GLN A 181 -15.15 -14.93 10.80
N GLN A 182 -15.34 -14.69 9.49
CA GLN A 182 -14.47 -15.27 8.46
C GLN A 182 -13.01 -14.83 8.59
N ALA A 183 -12.79 -13.55 8.90
CA ALA A 183 -11.44 -13.03 9.16
C ALA A 183 -10.84 -13.67 10.41
N GLU A 184 -11.59 -13.76 11.50
CA GLU A 184 -11.21 -14.43 12.76
C GLU A 184 -10.81 -15.89 12.55
N GLU A 185 -11.64 -16.68 11.84
CA GLU A 185 -11.37 -18.08 11.52
C GLU A 185 -10.06 -18.23 10.75
N THR A 186 -9.83 -17.34 9.78
CA THR A 186 -8.60 -17.35 8.97
C THR A 186 -7.37 -17.03 9.81
N VAL A 187 -7.38 -15.93 10.57
CA VAL A 187 -6.20 -15.51 11.35
C VAL A 187 -5.91 -16.49 12.50
N THR A 188 -6.95 -17.11 13.07
CA THR A 188 -6.81 -18.15 14.11
C THR A 188 -6.24 -19.43 13.52
N LYS A 189 -6.76 -19.90 12.38
CA LYS A 189 -6.26 -21.09 11.69
C LYS A 189 -4.79 -20.96 11.27
N MET A 190 -4.39 -19.76 10.85
CA MET A 190 -3.01 -19.44 10.49
C MET A 190 -2.13 -19.14 11.72
N ASP A 191 -2.73 -18.93 12.89
CA ASP A 191 -2.06 -18.59 14.14
C ASP A 191 -1.20 -17.31 14.00
N LEU A 192 -1.76 -16.29 13.32
CA LEU A 192 -1.06 -15.03 13.04
C LEU A 192 -0.81 -14.20 14.30
N ASP A 193 0.38 -13.63 14.40
CA ASP A 193 0.76 -12.67 15.45
C ASP A 193 0.47 -11.23 15.01
N GLY A 194 0.47 -10.97 13.70
CA GLY A 194 0.19 -9.65 13.15
C GLY A 194 -0.46 -9.65 11.77
N LEU A 195 -1.21 -8.59 11.47
CA LEU A 195 -1.79 -8.30 10.16
C LEU A 195 -1.49 -6.86 9.77
N VAL A 196 -0.82 -6.67 8.64
CA VAL A 196 -0.51 -5.35 8.09
C VAL A 196 -1.46 -5.02 6.93
N VAL A 197 -2.26 -3.97 7.10
CA VAL A 197 -3.21 -3.49 6.10
C VAL A 197 -2.64 -2.26 5.40
N ILE A 198 -2.28 -2.40 4.14
CA ILE A 198 -1.69 -1.34 3.32
C ILE A 198 -2.79 -0.74 2.44
N GLY A 199 -3.26 0.47 2.76
CA GLY A 199 -4.41 1.03 2.05
C GLY A 199 -4.72 2.49 2.41
N GLY A 200 -5.80 3.01 1.84
CA GLY A 200 -6.28 4.37 2.07
C GLY A 200 -7.10 4.49 3.35
N ASP A 201 -7.88 5.56 3.45
CA ASP A 201 -8.87 5.82 4.49
C ASP A 201 -9.84 4.63 4.69
N ASP A 202 -10.53 4.18 3.63
CA ASP A 202 -11.46 3.04 3.69
C ASP A 202 -10.80 1.78 4.27
N SER A 203 -9.53 1.56 3.93
CA SER A 203 -8.79 0.36 4.33
C SER A 203 -8.27 0.44 5.75
N ASN A 204 -7.83 1.62 6.20
CA ASN A 204 -7.42 1.83 7.58
C ASN A 204 -8.62 1.86 8.53
N THR A 205 -9.81 2.25 8.05
CA THR A 205 -11.07 2.04 8.77
C THR A 205 -11.33 0.55 9.01
N ASN A 206 -11.23 -0.29 7.97
CA ASN A 206 -11.32 -1.75 8.14
C ASN A 206 -10.26 -2.29 9.12
N ALA A 207 -9.03 -1.78 9.05
CA ALA A 207 -7.96 -2.19 9.95
C ALA A 207 -8.28 -1.86 11.42
N CYS A 208 -8.82 -0.67 11.68
CA CYS A 208 -9.26 -0.25 13.02
C CYS A 208 -10.40 -1.13 13.55
N LEU A 209 -11.41 -1.40 12.72
CA LEU A 209 -12.54 -2.27 13.08
C LEU A 209 -12.08 -3.70 13.38
N LEU A 210 -11.18 -4.26 12.57
CA LEU A 210 -10.58 -5.57 12.82
C LEU A 210 -9.78 -5.60 14.13
N ALA A 211 -8.96 -4.57 14.37
CA ALA A 211 -8.17 -4.45 15.58
C ALA A 211 -9.05 -4.45 16.84
N GLU A 212 -10.11 -3.64 16.84
CA GLU A 212 -11.07 -3.55 17.93
C GLU A 212 -11.76 -4.89 18.17
N HIS A 213 -12.21 -5.54 17.09
CA HIS A 213 -12.86 -6.85 17.15
C HIS A 213 -11.95 -7.92 17.76
N PHE A 214 -10.69 -7.99 17.33
CA PHE A 214 -9.73 -8.98 17.81
C PHE A 214 -9.33 -8.73 19.27
N ILE A 215 -9.17 -7.47 19.69
CA ILE A 215 -8.88 -7.13 21.09
C ILE A 215 -10.07 -7.43 21.99
N ALA A 216 -11.30 -7.09 21.58
CA ALA A 216 -12.51 -7.40 22.33
C ALA A 216 -12.69 -8.92 22.57
N LYS A 217 -12.12 -9.75 21.69
CA LYS A 217 -12.09 -11.22 21.82
C LYS A 217 -10.83 -11.78 22.49
N ASN A 218 -9.95 -10.94 23.05
CA ASN A 218 -8.68 -11.34 23.67
C ASN A 218 -7.79 -12.18 22.74
N MET A 219 -7.81 -11.90 21.44
CA MET A 219 -6.94 -12.55 20.47
C MET A 219 -5.51 -11.98 20.55
N LYS A 220 -4.49 -12.82 20.31
CA LYS A 220 -3.08 -12.37 20.34
C LYS A 220 -2.69 -11.43 19.20
N ILE A 221 -3.41 -11.51 18.07
CA ILE A 221 -3.05 -10.82 16.83
C ILE A 221 -3.11 -9.31 16.99
N ARG A 222 -2.13 -8.61 16.40
CA ARG A 222 -2.13 -7.15 16.27
C ARG A 222 -2.40 -6.73 14.82
N VAL A 223 -3.14 -5.65 14.62
CA VAL A 223 -3.42 -5.11 13.28
C VAL A 223 -2.73 -3.76 13.14
N ILE A 224 -1.97 -3.57 12.06
CA ILE A 224 -1.22 -2.35 11.78
C ILE A 224 -1.66 -1.79 10.42
N GLY A 225 -2.02 -0.51 10.40
CA GLY A 225 -2.34 0.22 9.18
C GLY A 225 -1.11 0.89 8.55
N CYS A 226 -1.02 0.88 7.22
CA CYS A 226 0.00 1.61 6.47
C CYS A 226 -0.66 2.61 5.50
N PRO A 227 -0.32 3.91 5.57
CA PRO A 227 -1.05 4.97 4.88
C PRO A 227 -0.69 5.05 3.39
N LYS A 228 -1.53 4.42 2.56
CA LYS A 228 -1.40 4.37 1.10
C LYS A 228 -2.50 5.18 0.42
N THR A 229 -2.16 6.23 -0.30
CA THR A 229 -3.08 6.89 -1.24
C THR A 229 -2.29 7.84 -2.14
N ILE A 230 -2.62 7.88 -3.43
CA ILE A 230 -2.06 8.90 -4.31
C ILE A 230 -2.77 10.24 -4.12
N ASP A 231 -3.97 10.24 -3.53
CA ASP A 231 -4.82 11.42 -3.39
C ASP A 231 -4.28 12.37 -2.30
N GLY A 232 -3.35 11.90 -1.46
CA GLY A 232 -2.72 12.71 -0.42
C GLY A 232 -3.67 13.15 0.69
N ASP A 233 -4.80 12.46 0.85
CA ASP A 233 -5.91 12.79 1.75
C ASP A 233 -5.86 12.06 3.10
N LEU A 234 -5.06 11.00 3.22
CA LEU A 234 -4.80 10.34 4.50
C LEU A 234 -3.58 10.99 5.20
N LYS A 235 -3.85 12.03 6.00
CA LYS A 235 -2.82 12.82 6.71
C LYS A 235 -3.20 13.12 8.17
N SER A 236 -2.19 13.23 9.01
CA SER A 236 -2.28 13.74 10.38
C SER A 236 -0.99 14.46 10.75
N LYS A 237 -0.87 14.95 12.00
CA LYS A 237 0.37 15.55 12.49
C LYS A 237 1.55 14.57 12.44
N GLU A 238 1.29 13.30 12.68
CA GLU A 238 2.27 12.20 12.68
C GLU A 238 2.46 11.59 11.29
N VAL A 239 1.45 11.70 10.42
CA VAL A 239 1.47 11.22 9.03
C VAL A 239 1.42 12.41 8.08
N PRO A 240 2.56 13.06 7.77
CA PRO A 240 2.58 14.28 6.97
C PRO A 240 2.18 14.03 5.51
N THR A 241 2.42 12.82 5.01
CA THR A 241 2.04 12.41 3.66
C THR A 241 1.82 10.90 3.60
N SER A 242 0.98 10.47 2.67
CA SER A 242 0.79 9.07 2.32
C SER A 242 1.73 8.69 1.17
N PHE A 243 2.13 7.42 1.14
CA PHE A 243 3.04 6.98 0.08
C PHE A 243 2.31 6.87 -1.26
N GLY A 244 3.05 7.15 -2.33
CA GLY A 244 2.56 7.17 -3.71
C GLY A 244 2.14 8.55 -4.21
N PHE A 245 1.75 9.48 -3.33
CA PHE A 245 1.43 10.87 -3.68
C PHE A 245 2.57 11.55 -4.44
N ASP A 246 3.79 11.51 -3.89
CA ASP A 246 4.99 12.14 -4.49
C ASP A 246 5.24 11.67 -5.93
N THR A 247 5.29 10.35 -6.15
CA THR A 247 5.57 9.78 -7.46
C THR A 247 4.44 10.06 -8.45
N ALA A 248 3.18 9.99 -8.01
CA ALA A 248 2.05 10.32 -8.87
C ALA A 248 2.10 11.78 -9.34
N CYS A 249 2.30 12.73 -8.41
CA CYS A 249 2.40 14.14 -8.72
C CYS A 249 3.58 14.45 -9.66
N LYS A 250 4.76 13.85 -9.44
CA LYS A 250 5.92 14.04 -10.34
C LYS A 250 5.61 13.65 -11.79
N ILE A 251 5.01 12.48 -12.00
CA ILE A 251 4.66 12.01 -13.34
C ILE A 251 3.56 12.87 -13.96
N TYR A 252 2.54 13.25 -13.18
CA TYR A 252 1.48 14.13 -13.68
C TYR A 252 2.01 15.52 -14.06
N SER A 253 2.84 16.13 -13.23
CA SER A 253 3.48 17.42 -13.51
C SER A 253 4.38 17.36 -14.74
N GLU A 254 5.15 16.29 -14.92
CA GLU A 254 5.98 16.10 -16.12
C GLU A 254 5.12 16.08 -17.40
N MET A 255 4.05 15.28 -17.40
CA MET A 255 3.13 15.17 -18.54
C MET A 255 2.41 16.50 -18.82
N ILE A 256 1.94 17.17 -17.76
CA ILE A 256 1.33 18.49 -17.87
C ILE A 256 2.31 19.50 -18.46
N GLY A 257 3.53 19.58 -17.91
CA GLY A 257 4.57 20.49 -18.38
C GLY A 257 4.89 20.27 -19.87
N ASN A 258 4.97 19.02 -20.32
CA ASN A 258 5.18 18.68 -21.73
C ASN A 258 4.04 19.19 -22.62
N VAL A 259 2.79 19.01 -22.20
CA VAL A 259 1.61 19.52 -22.92
C VAL A 259 1.60 21.05 -22.97
N MET A 260 1.99 21.73 -21.89
CA MET A 260 2.10 23.19 -21.87
C MET A 260 3.13 23.72 -22.85
N ILE A 261 4.27 23.04 -22.98
CA ILE A 261 5.30 23.39 -23.96
C ILE A 261 4.79 23.22 -25.39
N ASP A 262 4.03 22.15 -25.67
CA ASP A 262 3.40 21.95 -26.98
C ASP A 262 2.37 23.03 -27.31
N ALA A 263 1.49 23.36 -26.36
CA ALA A 263 0.49 24.42 -26.51
C ALA A 263 1.16 25.79 -26.78
N ARG A 264 2.21 26.12 -26.02
CA ARG A 264 2.99 27.35 -26.22
C ARG A 264 3.71 27.38 -27.56
N SER A 265 4.18 26.24 -28.05
CA SER A 265 4.91 26.14 -29.32
C SER A 265 3.99 26.26 -30.53
N THR A 266 2.76 25.77 -30.43
CA THR A 266 1.81 25.76 -31.56
C THR A 266 0.83 26.93 -31.56
N GLY A 267 0.53 27.53 -30.40
CA GLY A 267 -0.30 28.73 -30.26
C GLY A 267 -1.78 28.55 -30.64
N LYS A 268 -2.30 27.32 -30.65
CA LYS A 268 -3.65 27.01 -31.19
C LYS A 268 -4.53 26.10 -30.32
N TYR A 269 -4.00 25.49 -29.27
CA TYR A 269 -4.72 24.51 -28.46
C TYR A 269 -4.97 25.01 -27.05
N TYR A 270 -6.15 24.67 -26.53
CA TYR A 270 -6.46 24.69 -25.11
C TYR A 270 -6.56 23.25 -24.62
N HIS A 271 -5.79 22.89 -23.61
CA HIS A 271 -5.77 21.53 -23.08
C HIS A 271 -6.53 21.47 -21.77
N PHE A 272 -7.40 20.47 -21.65
CA PHE A 272 -8.14 20.18 -20.43
C PHE A 272 -7.59 18.88 -19.84
N VAL A 273 -6.84 18.99 -18.75
CA VAL A 273 -6.25 17.82 -18.07
C VAL A 273 -7.04 17.53 -16.81
N ARG A 274 -7.69 16.36 -16.78
CA ARG A 274 -8.38 15.85 -15.59
C ARG A 274 -7.46 14.93 -14.81
N LEU A 275 -7.19 15.27 -13.57
CA LEU A 275 -6.32 14.49 -12.68
C LEU A 275 -7.14 13.50 -11.82
N MET A 276 -6.45 12.46 -11.34
CA MET A 276 -6.99 11.62 -10.26
C MET A 276 -7.08 12.44 -8.96
N GLY A 277 -7.85 11.96 -7.99
CA GLY A 277 -8.18 12.70 -6.76
C GLY A 277 -9.68 12.62 -6.50
N ARG A 278 -10.09 11.72 -5.60
CA ARG A 278 -11.51 11.47 -5.30
C ARG A 278 -12.13 12.65 -4.55
N ALA A 279 -11.70 12.84 -3.31
CA ALA A 279 -12.32 13.78 -2.37
C ALA A 279 -11.56 15.11 -2.26
N ALA A 280 -10.23 15.10 -2.44
CA ALA A 280 -9.38 16.27 -2.24
C ALA A 280 -8.63 16.72 -3.51
N SER A 281 -8.30 18.02 -3.61
CA SER A 281 -7.56 18.61 -4.74
C SER A 281 -6.05 18.61 -4.53
N HIS A 282 -5.51 17.82 -3.60
CA HIS A 282 -4.08 17.85 -3.28
C HIS A 282 -3.19 17.56 -4.50
N ILE A 283 -3.55 16.57 -5.33
CA ILE A 283 -2.81 16.27 -6.57
C ILE A 283 -2.88 17.46 -7.53
N THR A 284 -4.08 18.00 -7.74
CA THR A 284 -4.30 19.14 -8.63
C THR A 284 -3.50 20.36 -8.20
N LEU A 285 -3.52 20.68 -6.91
CA LEU A 285 -2.78 21.79 -6.34
C LEU A 285 -1.27 21.60 -6.48
N GLU A 286 -0.76 20.40 -6.16
CA GLU A 286 0.67 20.08 -6.29
C GLU A 286 1.14 20.19 -7.74
N CYS A 287 0.39 19.64 -8.69
CA CYS A 287 0.72 19.75 -10.11
C CYS A 287 0.69 21.21 -10.58
N ALA A 288 -0.31 21.98 -10.15
CA ALA A 288 -0.42 23.40 -10.50
C ALA A 288 0.75 24.23 -9.97
N LEU A 289 1.20 23.98 -8.73
CA LEU A 289 2.37 24.64 -8.16
C LEU A 289 3.67 24.29 -8.88
N GLN A 290 3.78 23.09 -9.46
CA GLN A 290 4.96 22.68 -10.21
C GLN A 290 4.98 23.19 -11.66
N THR A 291 3.82 23.34 -12.31
CA THR A 291 3.76 23.62 -13.75
C THR A 291 3.23 25.01 -14.11
N HIS A 292 2.59 25.70 -13.17
CA HIS A 292 1.97 27.03 -13.37
C HIS A 292 0.97 27.08 -14.54
N PRO A 293 -0.09 26.25 -14.54
CA PRO A 293 -1.18 26.31 -15.52
C PRO A 293 -1.83 27.69 -15.60
N ASN A 294 -2.45 28.00 -16.74
CA ASN A 294 -3.26 29.21 -16.92
C ASN A 294 -4.48 29.23 -15.98
N ILE A 295 -5.13 28.08 -15.77
CA ILE A 295 -6.28 27.93 -14.88
C ILE A 295 -6.14 26.61 -14.11
N THR A 296 -6.38 26.68 -12.80
CA THR A 296 -6.53 25.50 -11.93
C THR A 296 -7.86 25.58 -11.22
N ILE A 297 -8.64 24.49 -11.25
CA ILE A 297 -9.90 24.40 -10.51
C ILE A 297 -9.65 23.61 -9.23
N ILE A 298 -9.78 24.29 -8.08
CA ILE A 298 -9.71 23.68 -6.75
C ILE A 298 -11.13 23.38 -6.27
N GLY A 299 -11.45 22.09 -6.13
CA GLY A 299 -12.81 21.64 -5.79
C GLY A 299 -13.33 22.18 -4.47
N GLU A 300 -12.46 22.43 -3.50
CA GLU A 300 -12.77 22.95 -2.17
C GLU A 300 -13.13 24.45 -2.18
N GLU A 301 -12.69 25.21 -3.19
CA GLU A 301 -13.05 26.63 -3.35
C GLU A 301 -14.36 26.82 -4.11
N VAL A 302 -14.83 25.78 -4.81
CA VAL A 302 -16.03 25.85 -5.64
C VAL A 302 -17.28 25.84 -4.75
N PRO A 303 -18.20 26.79 -4.90
CA PRO A 303 -19.44 26.83 -4.13
C PRO A 303 -20.27 25.55 -4.30
N LEU A 304 -20.86 25.07 -3.21
CA LEU A 304 -21.66 23.83 -3.17
C LEU A 304 -22.81 23.78 -4.20
N SER A 305 -23.31 24.95 -4.64
CA SER A 305 -24.35 25.07 -5.66
C SER A 305 -23.94 24.59 -7.06
N HIS A 306 -22.64 24.51 -7.34
CA HIS A 306 -22.09 24.08 -8.64
C HIS A 306 -21.35 22.73 -8.53
N SER A 307 -21.39 22.07 -7.37
CA SER A 307 -20.64 20.84 -7.11
C SER A 307 -21.02 19.68 -8.02
N SER A 308 -22.26 19.59 -8.52
CA SER A 308 -22.69 18.51 -9.40
C SER A 308 -21.88 18.44 -10.70
N PHE A 309 -21.37 19.58 -11.18
CA PHE A 309 -20.54 19.66 -12.40
C PHE A 309 -19.04 19.43 -12.12
N ILE A 310 -18.58 19.61 -10.88
CA ILE A 310 -17.15 19.67 -10.52
C ILE A 310 -16.70 18.51 -9.62
N CYS A 311 -17.61 17.86 -8.90
CA CYS A 311 -17.31 16.74 -7.99
C CYS A 311 -16.73 15.50 -8.71
N GLY A 312 -16.84 15.44 -10.05
CA GLY A 312 -16.18 14.44 -10.91
C GLY A 312 -15.10 15.00 -11.85
N PHE A 313 -14.92 16.32 -11.88
CA PHE A 313 -14.17 17.05 -12.90
C PHE A 313 -13.27 18.11 -12.27
N ARG A 314 -12.09 17.69 -11.81
CA ARG A 314 -11.02 18.60 -11.39
C ARG A 314 -10.10 18.82 -12.58
N PHE A 315 -10.16 20.00 -13.19
CA PHE A 315 -9.39 20.35 -14.38
C PHE A 315 -8.24 21.29 -14.05
N ALA A 316 -7.10 21.09 -14.71
CA ALA A 316 -6.22 22.17 -15.09
C ALA A 316 -6.51 22.53 -16.56
N ILE A 317 -6.70 23.83 -16.85
CA ILE A 317 -6.85 24.35 -18.21
C ILE A 317 -5.59 25.14 -18.53
N PHE A 318 -4.99 24.80 -19.66
CA PHE A 318 -3.79 25.44 -20.22
C PHE A 318 -4.19 26.16 -21.50
#